data_AF-M8C246-F1
#
_entry.id   AF-M8C246-F1
#
_cell.length_a   1.000
_cell.length_b   1.000
_cell.length_c   1.000
_cell.angle_alpha   90.00
_cell.angle_beta   90.00
_cell.angle_gamma   90.00
#
_symmetry.space_group_name_H-M   'P 1'
#
loop_
_entity.id
_entity.type
_entity.pdbx_description
1 polymer ?
#
loop_
_entity_poly.entity_id
_entity_poly.type
_entity_poly.pdbx_seq_one_letter_code
_entity_poly.pdbx_strand_id
1 'polypeptide(L)'
;MNYDRSEHEMVTKTGDSTGRLMMYDPRTSDASVLQPRMTYPNGVALSVDRTHLVVASTGPCKLLRHWIKGVDAGKSEPFADLPGYPDNVRPDRKGGYWVALHRERNELPFGRDSHLLAVRVAADGKIVEEMRGPKKVRPTAIMERDDGKLYLGSVELPYVGVVKRK
;
A
#
# COMPACT_ATOMS: atom_id res chain seq x y z
N MET A 1 -13.40 -16.62 -5.22
CA MET A 1 -13.22 -15.54 -4.24
C MET A 1 -14.00 -15.98 -3.02
N ASN A 2 -13.36 -16.10 -1.84
CA ASN A 2 -14.07 -16.64 -0.67
C ASN A 2 -14.82 -15.56 0.11
N TYR A 3 -14.42 -14.30 -0.03
CA TYR A 3 -15.02 -13.13 0.63
C TYR A 3 -15.00 -11.94 -0.33
N ASP A 4 -16.01 -11.09 -0.26
CA ASP A 4 -16.05 -9.82 -1.00
C ASP A 4 -15.10 -8.77 -0.38
N ARG A 5 -14.73 -7.75 -1.16
CA ARG A 5 -13.84 -6.68 -0.68
C ARG A 5 -14.45 -5.88 0.48
N SER A 6 -15.77 -5.79 0.56
CA SER A 6 -16.49 -5.19 1.69
C SER A 6 -16.31 -5.99 2.98
N GLU A 7 -16.09 -7.30 2.90
CA GLU A 7 -15.81 -8.20 4.02
C GLU A 7 -14.32 -8.23 4.39
N HIS A 8 -13.65 -7.07 4.29
CA HIS A 8 -12.19 -6.96 4.43
C HIS A 8 -11.63 -7.51 5.75
N GLU A 9 -12.43 -7.50 6.81
CA GLU A 9 -12.05 -8.14 8.08
C GLU A 9 -11.86 -9.65 7.92
N MET A 10 -12.76 -10.32 7.20
CA MET A 10 -12.69 -11.75 6.94
C MET A 10 -11.52 -12.08 6.01
N VAL A 11 -11.32 -11.29 4.96
CA VAL A 11 -10.14 -11.39 4.07
C VAL A 11 -8.84 -11.36 4.88
N THR A 12 -8.74 -10.43 5.84
CA THR A 12 -7.55 -10.28 6.70
C THR A 12 -7.40 -11.43 7.69
N LYS A 13 -8.49 -11.77 8.42
CA LYS A 13 -8.49 -12.79 9.49
C LYS A 13 -8.18 -14.19 8.96
N THR A 14 -8.66 -14.52 7.76
CA THR A 14 -8.51 -15.86 7.17
C THR A 14 -7.27 -16.00 6.27
N GLY A 15 -6.56 -14.89 6.01
CA GLY A 15 -5.44 -14.89 5.07
C GLY A 15 -5.88 -15.16 3.62
N ASP A 16 -7.08 -14.69 3.24
CA ASP A 16 -7.62 -14.94 1.90
C ASP A 16 -6.63 -14.44 0.84
N SER A 17 -6.28 -15.37 -0.04
CA SER A 17 -5.32 -15.18 -1.11
C SER A 17 -5.96 -15.36 -2.47
N THR A 18 -7.21 -14.92 -2.64
CA THR A 18 -7.92 -14.95 -3.94
C THR A 18 -7.77 -13.65 -4.73
N GLY A 19 -7.09 -12.65 -4.18
CA GLY A 19 -6.77 -11.38 -4.84
C GLY A 19 -5.89 -11.54 -6.08
N ARG A 20 -5.90 -10.52 -6.94
CA ARG A 20 -5.20 -10.53 -8.24
C ARG A 20 -4.56 -9.18 -8.53
N LEU A 21 -3.39 -9.22 -9.17
CA LEU A 21 -2.83 -8.09 -9.90
C LEU A 21 -3.25 -8.22 -11.36
N MET A 22 -3.83 -7.15 -11.91
CA MET A 22 -4.40 -7.15 -13.27
C MET A 22 -3.85 -5.97 -14.07
N MET A 23 -3.78 -6.16 -15.38
CA MET A 23 -3.44 -5.13 -16.36
C MET A 23 -4.61 -4.95 -17.31
N TYR A 24 -4.85 -3.71 -17.72
CA TYR A 24 -5.83 -3.35 -18.73
C TYR A 24 -5.17 -2.50 -19.81
N ASP A 25 -5.30 -2.89 -21.09
CA ASP A 25 -4.88 -2.06 -22.22
C ASP A 25 -6.11 -1.32 -22.81
N PRO A 26 -6.20 0.01 -22.63
CA PRO A 26 -7.35 0.77 -23.13
C PRO A 26 -7.43 0.85 -24.65
N ARG A 27 -6.36 0.51 -25.39
CA ARG A 27 -6.35 0.55 -26.86
C ARG A 27 -7.01 -0.68 -27.46
N THR A 28 -6.87 -1.84 -26.82
CA THR A 28 -7.48 -3.10 -27.25
C THR A 28 -8.69 -3.49 -26.41
N SER A 29 -8.90 -2.82 -25.27
CA SER A 29 -9.88 -3.18 -24.23
C SER A 29 -9.62 -4.54 -23.58
N ASP A 30 -8.39 -5.06 -23.68
CA ASP A 30 -8.04 -6.34 -23.08
C ASP A 30 -7.69 -6.18 -21.60
N ALA A 31 -8.21 -7.10 -20.79
CA ALA A 31 -7.83 -7.27 -19.40
C ALA A 31 -7.11 -8.60 -19.21
N SER A 32 -5.97 -8.57 -18.52
CA SER A 32 -5.17 -9.77 -18.22
C SER A 32 -4.80 -9.83 -16.74
N VAL A 33 -4.67 -11.04 -16.21
CA VAL A 33 -4.18 -11.26 -14.84
C VAL A 33 -2.67 -11.41 -14.90
N LEU A 34 -1.94 -10.45 -14.31
CA LEU A 34 -0.48 -10.49 -14.20
C LEU A 34 -0.03 -11.47 -13.12
N GLN A 35 -0.73 -11.47 -11.98
CA GLN A 35 -0.48 -12.41 -10.90
C GLN A 35 -1.77 -12.81 -10.19
N PRO A 36 -2.12 -14.11 -10.18
CA PRO A 36 -3.19 -14.62 -9.36
C PRO A 36 -2.71 -14.93 -7.94
N ARG A 37 -3.68 -15.21 -7.07
CA ARG A 37 -3.48 -15.74 -5.72
C ARG A 37 -2.66 -14.83 -4.79
N MET A 38 -2.96 -13.54 -4.77
CA MET A 38 -2.32 -12.58 -3.88
C MET A 38 -3.12 -12.41 -2.59
N THR A 39 -2.43 -12.41 -1.45
CA THR A 39 -3.03 -12.13 -0.15
C THR A 39 -3.32 -10.65 -0.03
N TYR A 40 -4.61 -10.32 -0.13
CA TYR A 40 -5.16 -8.98 0.03
C TYR A 40 -4.34 -7.85 -0.66
N PRO A 41 -4.27 -7.82 -2.01
CA PRO A 41 -3.51 -6.81 -2.76
C PRO A 41 -4.25 -5.46 -2.82
N ASN A 42 -4.06 -4.59 -1.82
CA ASN A 42 -4.92 -3.41 -1.63
C ASN A 42 -4.41 -2.15 -2.38
N GLY A 43 -3.09 -2.04 -2.58
CA GLY A 43 -2.46 -0.89 -3.24
C GLY A 43 -1.43 -1.30 -4.28
N VAL A 44 -1.26 -0.50 -5.32
CA VAL A 44 -0.28 -0.72 -6.39
C VAL A 44 0.33 0.61 -6.88
N ALA A 45 1.63 0.61 -7.13
CA ALA A 45 2.34 1.73 -7.74
C ALA A 45 3.37 1.26 -8.78
N LEU A 46 3.59 2.06 -9.81
CA LEU A 46 4.61 1.81 -10.84
C LEU A 46 5.96 2.39 -10.41
N SER A 47 7.05 1.67 -10.69
CA SER A 47 8.40 2.19 -10.51
C SER A 47 8.71 3.34 -11.47
N VAL A 48 9.64 4.23 -11.09
CA VAL A 48 10.01 5.41 -11.88
C VAL A 48 10.54 5.03 -13.27
N ASP A 49 11.37 3.99 -13.33
CA ASP A 49 11.95 3.41 -14.55
C ASP A 49 10.98 2.50 -15.33
N ARG A 50 9.76 2.28 -14.78
CA ARG A 50 8.71 1.43 -15.36
C ARG A 50 9.17 0.00 -15.63
N THR A 51 9.99 -0.56 -14.75
CA THR A 51 10.47 -1.96 -14.83
C THR A 51 9.67 -2.90 -13.94
N HIS A 52 9.03 -2.39 -12.89
CA HIS A 52 8.27 -3.19 -11.93
C HIS A 52 7.11 -2.41 -11.31
N LEU A 53 6.19 -3.16 -10.71
CA LEU A 53 5.12 -2.67 -9.85
C LEU A 53 5.46 -2.98 -8.39
N VAL A 54 5.07 -2.10 -7.48
CA VAL A 54 5.09 -2.34 -6.03
C VAL A 54 3.66 -2.52 -5.56
N VAL A 55 3.38 -3.65 -4.93
CA VAL A 55 2.03 -4.06 -4.51
C VAL A 55 1.99 -4.25 -3.00
N ALA A 56 1.03 -3.62 -2.34
CA ALA A 56 0.76 -3.85 -0.92
C ALA A 56 0.03 -5.18 -0.70
N SER A 57 0.62 -6.08 0.08
CA SER A 57 -0.04 -7.29 0.60
C SER A 57 -0.46 -7.03 2.04
N THR A 58 -1.74 -6.71 2.23
CA THR A 58 -2.25 -6.13 3.48
C THR A 58 -2.19 -7.10 4.65
N GLY A 59 -2.71 -8.32 4.47
CA GLY A 59 -2.73 -9.33 5.54
C GLY A 59 -1.33 -9.65 6.10
N PRO A 60 -0.34 -9.98 5.24
CA PRO A 60 1.04 -10.22 5.66
C PRO A 60 1.81 -8.97 6.12
N CYS A 61 1.25 -7.76 5.93
CA CYS A 61 1.90 -6.49 6.22
C CYS A 61 3.24 -6.32 5.48
N LYS A 62 3.24 -6.49 4.15
CA LYS A 62 4.44 -6.37 3.30
C LYS A 62 4.16 -5.64 1.99
N LEU A 63 5.22 -5.19 1.34
CA LEU A 63 5.23 -4.84 -0.07
C LEU A 63 5.88 -5.96 -0.88
N LEU A 64 5.33 -6.23 -2.05
CA LEU A 64 5.88 -7.12 -3.06
C LEU A 64 6.32 -6.29 -4.26
N ARG A 65 7.43 -6.69 -4.90
CA ARG A 65 7.85 -6.19 -6.21
C ARG A 65 7.42 -7.21 -7.25
N HIS A 66 6.68 -6.77 -8.27
CA HIS A 66 6.29 -7.56 -9.42
C HIS A 66 6.95 -7.01 -10.69
N TRP A 67 7.85 -7.78 -11.29
CA TRP A 67 8.58 -7.36 -12.47
C TRP A 67 7.70 -7.38 -13.71
N ILE A 68 7.73 -6.31 -14.51
CA ILE A 68 6.97 -6.19 -15.76
C ILE A 68 7.87 -6.06 -16.99
N LYS A 69 9.18 -5.94 -16.79
CA LYS A 69 10.21 -5.91 -17.83
C LYS A 69 11.44 -6.69 -17.36
N GLY A 70 12.32 -7.02 -18.33
CA GLY A 70 13.58 -7.72 -18.06
C GLY A 70 13.42 -9.23 -17.94
N VAL A 71 14.51 -9.90 -17.56
CA VAL A 71 14.58 -11.38 -17.48
C VAL A 71 13.67 -11.99 -16.42
N ASP A 72 13.24 -11.18 -15.45
CA ASP A 72 12.33 -11.60 -14.37
C ASP A 72 10.88 -11.17 -14.59
N ALA A 73 10.53 -10.62 -15.75
CA ALA A 73 9.17 -10.21 -16.07
C ALA A 73 8.15 -11.33 -15.76
N GLY A 74 7.08 -10.96 -15.05
CA GLY A 74 6.03 -11.88 -14.56
C GLY A 74 6.32 -12.50 -13.18
N LYS A 75 7.53 -12.36 -12.63
CA LYS A 75 7.86 -12.84 -11.28
C LYS A 75 7.60 -11.78 -10.21
N SER A 76 7.33 -12.25 -9.00
CA SER A 76 7.22 -11.41 -7.81
C SER A 76 8.12 -11.87 -6.69
N GLU A 77 8.56 -10.91 -5.89
CA GLU A 77 9.43 -11.13 -4.74
C GLU A 77 9.11 -10.13 -3.61
N PRO A 78 9.51 -10.43 -2.36
CA PRO A 78 9.41 -9.48 -1.26
C PRO A 78 10.18 -8.19 -1.56
N PHE A 79 9.57 -7.04 -1.23
CA PHE A 79 10.20 -5.73 -1.40
C PHE A 79 10.47 -5.03 -0.07
N ALA A 80 9.50 -5.03 0.85
CA ALA A 80 9.65 -4.45 2.18
C ALA A 80 8.72 -5.13 3.19
N ASP A 81 9.21 -5.37 4.41
CA ASP A 81 8.35 -5.69 5.55
C ASP A 81 7.84 -4.40 6.18
N LEU A 82 6.54 -4.33 6.46
CA LEU A 82 5.90 -3.13 7.00
C LEU A 82 5.45 -3.31 8.45
N PRO A 83 5.51 -2.24 9.27
CA PRO A 83 5.13 -2.28 10.69
C PRO A 83 3.61 -2.26 10.92
N GLY A 84 2.81 -2.22 9.86
CA GLY A 84 1.35 -2.16 9.90
C GLY A 84 0.71 -2.65 8.63
N TYR A 85 -0.62 -2.63 8.61
CA TYR A 85 -1.45 -3.13 7.50
C TYR A 85 -1.51 -2.06 6.39
N PRO A 86 -0.81 -2.27 5.26
CA PRO A 86 -0.80 -1.29 4.18
C PRO A 86 -2.13 -1.22 3.45
N ASP A 87 -2.46 -0.02 2.99
CA ASP A 87 -3.53 0.23 2.05
C ASP A 87 -2.93 0.74 0.73
N ASN A 88 -3.30 1.93 0.24
CA ASN A 88 -2.76 2.47 -0.99
C ASN A 88 -1.24 2.74 -0.92
N VAL A 89 -0.56 2.44 -2.03
CA VAL A 89 0.85 2.75 -2.29
C VAL A 89 0.90 3.87 -3.34
N ARG A 90 1.69 4.92 -3.10
CA ARG A 90 1.86 6.04 -4.04
C ARG A 90 3.34 6.37 -4.20
N PRO A 91 3.82 6.68 -5.42
CA PRO A 91 5.19 7.16 -5.61
C PRO A 91 5.46 8.41 -4.78
N ASP A 92 6.65 8.53 -4.19
CA ASP A 92 7.06 9.70 -3.40
C ASP A 92 7.70 10.82 -4.25
N ARG A 93 7.73 10.64 -5.58
CA ARG A 93 8.43 11.49 -6.58
C ARG A 93 9.96 11.55 -6.44
N LYS A 94 10.55 10.76 -5.54
CA LYS A 94 12.00 10.69 -5.26
C LYS A 94 12.56 9.28 -5.52
N GLY A 95 11.79 8.42 -6.18
CA GLY A 95 12.15 7.03 -6.50
C GLY A 95 11.62 6.00 -5.50
N GLY A 96 11.06 6.44 -4.37
CA GLY A 96 10.42 5.59 -3.37
C GLY A 96 8.90 5.67 -3.41
N TYR A 97 8.30 5.27 -2.29
CA TYR A 97 6.85 5.13 -2.14
C TYR A 97 6.39 5.59 -0.78
N TRP A 98 5.30 6.34 -0.76
CA TRP A 98 4.46 6.53 0.42
C TRP A 98 3.44 5.39 0.52
N VAL A 99 3.28 4.85 1.72
CA VAL A 99 2.32 3.78 2.03
C VAL A 99 1.48 4.21 3.21
N ALA A 100 0.16 4.25 3.02
CA ALA A 100 -0.78 4.47 4.13
C ALA A 100 -0.90 3.19 4.95
N LEU A 101 -0.91 3.33 6.27
CA LEU A 101 -1.11 2.24 7.21
C LEU A 101 -2.42 2.45 7.94
N HIS A 102 -3.35 1.49 7.80
CA HIS A 102 -4.62 1.55 8.51
C HIS A 102 -4.41 1.36 10.02
N ARG A 103 -3.51 0.45 10.40
CA ARG A 103 -3.14 0.20 11.80
C ARG A 103 -1.75 -0.43 11.90
N GLU A 104 -1.10 -0.30 13.05
CA GLU A 104 0.12 -1.05 13.36
C GLU A 104 -0.19 -2.54 13.58
N ARG A 105 0.77 -3.40 13.24
CA ARG A 105 0.63 -4.86 13.35
C ARG A 105 0.41 -5.28 14.81
N ASN A 106 1.13 -4.63 15.73
CA ASN A 106 1.12 -4.92 17.16
C ASN A 106 0.42 -3.81 17.98
N GLU A 107 -0.61 -3.18 17.42
CA GLU A 107 -1.34 -2.13 18.12
C GLU A 107 -2.09 -2.68 19.35
N LEU A 108 -1.84 -2.09 20.52
CA LEU A 108 -2.55 -2.40 21.76
C LEU A 108 -3.79 -1.51 21.93
N PRO A 109 -4.90 -2.06 22.50
CA PRO A 109 -6.11 -1.27 22.77
C PRO A 109 -5.88 -0.17 23.82
N PHE A 110 -4.94 -0.39 24.73
CA PHE A 110 -4.55 0.55 25.78
C PHE A 110 -3.17 1.15 25.50
N GLY A 111 -2.93 2.39 25.92
CA GLY A 111 -1.63 3.05 25.77
C GLY A 111 -1.75 4.45 25.15
N ARG A 112 -0.66 4.93 24.54
CA ARG A 112 -0.62 6.24 23.89
C ARG A 112 -1.67 6.30 22.77
N ASP A 113 -2.39 7.42 22.67
CA ASP A 113 -3.27 7.72 21.54
C ASP A 113 -2.43 8.13 20.32
N SER A 114 -1.65 7.17 19.82
CA SER A 114 -0.91 7.33 18.57
C SER A 114 -0.59 5.99 17.94
N HIS A 115 -0.56 5.95 16.61
CA HIS A 115 -0.08 4.84 15.80
C HIS A 115 0.60 5.35 14.53
N LEU A 116 1.23 4.47 13.76
CA LEU A 116 1.80 4.81 12.45
C LEU A 116 0.68 5.01 11.42
N LEU A 117 0.58 6.23 10.90
CA LEU A 117 -0.35 6.62 9.84
C LEU A 117 0.19 6.24 8.45
N ALA A 118 1.49 6.40 8.24
CA ALA A 118 2.13 6.15 6.97
C ALA A 118 3.63 5.93 7.14
N VAL A 119 4.23 5.29 6.15
CA VAL A 119 5.68 5.16 6.02
C VAL A 119 6.13 5.56 4.62
N ARG A 120 7.37 6.08 4.52
CA ARG A 120 8.06 6.26 3.24
C ARG A 120 9.08 5.15 3.08
N VAL A 121 8.98 4.40 1.99
CA VAL A 121 9.88 3.31 1.62
C VAL A 121 10.73 3.77 0.45
N ALA A 122 12.06 3.66 0.56
CA ALA A 122 12.99 4.01 -0.49
C ALA A 122 13.00 2.96 -1.62
N ALA A 123 13.69 3.27 -2.72
CA ALA A 123 13.80 2.38 -3.88
C ALA A 123 14.46 1.02 -3.56
N ASP A 124 15.27 0.95 -2.50
CA ASP A 124 15.92 -0.28 -2.02
C ASP A 124 15.06 -1.08 -1.02
N GLY A 125 13.81 -0.67 -0.78
CA GLY A 125 12.88 -1.34 0.12
C GLY A 125 13.02 -0.92 1.60
N LYS A 126 13.95 -0.03 1.95
CA LYS A 126 14.09 0.44 3.34
C LYS A 126 13.07 1.49 3.70
N ILE A 127 12.51 1.37 4.91
CA ILE A 127 11.72 2.45 5.51
C ILE A 127 12.68 3.58 5.90
N VAL A 128 12.41 4.77 5.38
CA VAL A 128 13.25 5.97 5.54
C VAL A 128 12.51 7.11 6.23
N GLU A 129 11.21 6.98 6.44
CA GLU A 129 10.40 7.95 7.17
C GLU A 129 9.16 7.27 7.76
N GLU A 130 8.80 7.67 8.97
CA GLU A 130 7.61 7.22 9.68
C GLU A 130 6.76 8.43 10.06
N MET A 131 5.47 8.36 9.76
CA MET A 131 4.51 9.36 10.19
C MET A 131 3.59 8.77 11.25
N ARG A 132 3.62 9.35 12.44
CA ARG A 132 2.71 9.01 13.54
C ARG A 132 1.63 10.07 13.71
N GLY A 133 0.48 9.64 14.21
CA GLY A 133 -0.65 10.50 14.54
C GLY A 133 -1.66 9.79 15.41
N PRO A 134 -2.78 10.43 15.77
CA PRO A 134 -3.74 9.90 16.74
C PRO A 134 -4.49 8.68 16.19
N LYS A 135 -4.93 7.76 17.07
CA LYS A 135 -5.58 6.50 16.66
C LYS A 135 -6.94 6.69 15.99
N LYS A 136 -7.56 7.87 16.18
CA LYS A 136 -8.79 8.26 15.46
C LYS A 136 -8.58 8.54 13.97
N VAL A 137 -7.32 8.65 13.52
CA VAL A 137 -6.99 8.87 12.11
C VAL A 137 -6.51 7.54 11.51
N ARG A 138 -7.33 6.97 10.62
CA ARG A 138 -7.06 5.71 9.92
C ARG A 138 -6.97 5.99 8.41
N PRO A 139 -5.80 6.39 7.90
CA PRO A 139 -5.67 6.74 6.50
C PRO A 139 -5.69 5.49 5.62
N THR A 140 -6.38 5.57 4.50
CA THR A 140 -6.35 4.57 3.43
C THR A 140 -5.51 5.05 2.24
N ALA A 141 -5.18 6.33 2.19
CA ALA A 141 -4.30 6.89 1.17
C ALA A 141 -3.44 8.01 1.75
N ILE A 142 -2.23 8.12 1.22
CA ILE A 142 -1.32 9.24 1.44
C ILE A 142 -0.75 9.68 0.10
N MET A 143 -0.62 10.98 -0.12
CA MET A 143 0.06 11.50 -1.30
C MET A 143 0.76 12.82 -1.04
N GLU A 144 2.03 12.90 -1.44
CA GLU A 144 2.76 14.15 -1.53
C GLU A 144 2.21 14.96 -2.73
N ARG A 145 2.17 16.27 -2.63
CA ARG A 145 1.83 17.18 -3.75
C ARG A 145 2.96 18.17 -3.98
N ASP A 146 2.88 18.91 -5.09
CA ASP A 146 3.93 19.81 -5.54
C ASP A 146 4.11 21.02 -4.59
N ASP A 147 3.14 21.28 -3.73
CA ASP A 147 3.22 22.27 -2.64
C ASP A 147 4.00 21.77 -1.41
N GLY A 148 4.59 20.57 -1.48
CA GLY A 148 5.36 19.95 -0.41
C GLY A 148 4.52 19.40 0.74
N LYS A 149 3.19 19.39 0.63
CA LYS A 149 2.30 18.85 1.67
C LYS A 149 1.94 17.40 1.40
N LEU A 150 1.61 16.69 2.48
CA LEU A 150 1.09 15.33 2.47
C LEU A 150 -0.41 15.37 2.71
N TYR A 151 -1.15 14.76 1.80
CA TYR A 151 -2.61 14.66 1.84
C TYR A 151 -3.00 13.25 2.24
N LEU A 152 -3.84 13.13 3.26
CA LEU A 152 -4.32 11.88 3.83
C LEU A 152 -5.80 11.71 3.50
N GLY A 153 -6.13 10.64 2.79
CA GLY A 153 -7.50 10.18 2.57
C GLY A 153 -7.86 9.09 3.58
N SER A 154 -9.11 9.07 4.02
CA SER A 154 -9.67 8.03 4.88
C SER A 154 -11.10 7.73 4.45
N VAL A 155 -11.52 6.48 4.58
CA VAL A 155 -12.91 6.07 4.39
C VAL A 155 -13.77 6.29 5.65
N GLU A 156 -13.14 6.60 6.78
CA GLU A 156 -13.81 6.80 8.08
C GLU A 156 -13.99 8.28 8.42
N LEU A 157 -13.15 9.16 7.87
CA LEU A 157 -13.17 10.58 8.19
C LEU A 157 -13.97 11.37 7.15
N PRO A 158 -14.78 12.37 7.57
CA PRO A 158 -15.55 13.21 6.66
C PRO A 158 -14.71 14.35 6.03
N TYR A 159 -13.38 14.28 6.12
CA TYR A 159 -12.47 15.33 5.65
C TYR A 159 -11.14 14.75 5.17
N VAL A 160 -10.39 15.55 4.41
CA VAL A 160 -9.01 15.24 3.99
C VAL A 160 -8.04 15.78 5.04
N GLY A 161 -7.13 14.94 5.52
CA GLY A 161 -6.03 15.39 6.38
C GLY A 161 -4.92 16.03 5.55
N VAL A 162 -4.35 17.14 6.02
CA VAL A 162 -3.22 17.80 5.35
C VAL A 162 -2.10 18.04 6.36
N VAL A 163 -0.91 17.54 6.06
CA VAL A 163 0.27 17.66 6.91
C VAL A 163 1.37 18.40 6.16
N LYS A 164 1.95 19.43 6.80
CA LYS A 164 3.17 20.07 6.30
C LYS A 164 4.38 19.25 6.78
N ARG A 165 5.24 18.88 5.83
CA ARG A 165 6.53 18.26 6.13
C ARG A 165 7.44 19.34 6.72
N LYS A 166 7.99 19.09 7.91
CA LYS A 166 8.98 19.98 8.54
C LYS A 166 10.37 19.75 7.95
#